data_AF-A0A318R464-F1
#
_entry.id   AF-A0A318R464-F1
#
_cell.length_a   1.000
_cell.length_b   1.000
_cell.length_c   1.000
_cell.angle_alpha   90.00
_cell.angle_beta   90.00
_cell.angle_gamma   90.00
#
_symmetry.space_group_name_H-M   'P 1'
#
loop_
_entity.id
_entity.type
_entity.pdbx_description
1 polymer ?
#
loop_
_entity_poly.entity_id
_entity_poly.type
_entity_poly.pdbx_seq_one_letter_code
_entity_poly.pdbx_strand_id
1 'polypeptide(L)'
;MNKYLFNYSESIILSLCEEVEYIKNRTNNINNSIKTCQNKILLTRLKKELNKLNINRLKILNIAENMFKRNCNELSIEFLLEVTKRSNSFQEI
;
A
#
# COMPACT_ATOMS: atom_id res chain seq x y z
N MET A 1 14.52 22.04 -17.62
CA MET A 1 14.08 20.74 -17.07
C MET A 1 12.70 20.43 -17.63
N ASN A 2 12.51 19.28 -18.28
CA ASN A 2 11.33 18.97 -19.10
C ASN A 2 10.04 18.91 -18.27
N LYS A 3 9.12 19.84 -18.51
CA LYS A 3 7.79 19.94 -17.87
C LYS A 3 6.97 18.64 -17.97
N TYR A 4 7.19 17.86 -19.03
CA TYR A 4 6.56 16.55 -19.26
C TYR A 4 7.04 15.45 -18.29
N LEU A 5 8.29 15.53 -17.81
CA LEU A 5 8.84 14.53 -16.89
C LEU A 5 8.23 14.69 -15.49
N PHE A 6 7.98 15.92 -15.07
CA PHE A 6 7.34 16.26 -13.79
C PHE A 6 5.89 15.77 -13.70
N ASN A 7 5.10 15.98 -14.76
CA ASN A 7 3.71 15.49 -14.78
C ASN A 7 3.64 13.95 -14.71
N TYR A 8 4.65 13.25 -15.22
CA TYR A 8 4.71 11.80 -15.20
C TYR A 8 5.16 11.24 -13.84
N SER A 9 6.06 11.92 -13.14
CA SER A 9 6.45 11.52 -11.78
C SER A 9 5.31 11.75 -10.77
N GLU A 10 4.59 12.87 -10.87
CA GLU A 10 3.44 13.16 -10.03
C GLU A 10 2.30 12.15 -10.26
N SER A 11 2.05 11.75 -11.51
CA SER A 11 1.02 10.75 -11.82
C SER A 11 1.35 9.36 -11.27
N ILE A 12 2.63 8.96 -11.28
CA ILE A 12 3.07 7.70 -10.65
C ILE A 12 2.86 7.75 -9.14
N ILE A 13 3.23 8.85 -8.49
CA ILE A 13 3.09 8.99 -7.03
C ILE A 13 1.61 8.92 -6.64
N LEU A 14 0.73 9.57 -7.42
CA LEU A 14 -0.72 9.50 -7.20
C LEU A 14 -1.23 8.06 -7.33
N SER A 15 -0.89 7.35 -8.40
CA SER A 15 -1.30 5.94 -8.58
C SER A 15 -0.80 5.04 -7.45
N LEU A 16 0.41 5.27 -6.93
CA LEU A 16 0.92 4.52 -5.79
C LEU A 16 0.15 4.84 -4.50
N CYS A 17 -0.28 6.09 -4.30
CA CYS A 17 -1.12 6.46 -3.17
C CYS A 17 -2.51 5.80 -3.25
N GLU A 18 -3.13 5.79 -4.42
CA GLU A 18 -4.42 5.13 -4.67
C GLU A 18 -4.33 3.62 -4.41
N GLU A 19 -3.24 2.98 -4.84
CA GLU A 19 -3.01 1.55 -4.58
C GLU A 19 -2.85 1.26 -3.07
N VAL A 20 -2.15 2.13 -2.32
CA VAL A 20 -2.04 2.02 -0.86
C VAL A 20 -3.40 2.17 -0.18
N GLU A 21 -4.23 3.11 -0.63
CA GLU A 21 -5.59 3.28 -0.13
C GLU A 21 -6.47 2.06 -0.42
N TYR A 22 -6.40 1.52 -1.64
CA TYR A 22 -7.06 0.28 -2.01
C TYR A 22 -6.63 -0.88 -1.09
N ILE A 23 -5.32 -1.06 -0.88
CA ILE A 23 -4.78 -2.11 0.00
C ILE A 23 -5.35 -1.95 1.42
N LYS A 24 -5.37 -0.73 1.96
CA LYS A 24 -5.90 -0.43 3.29
C LYS A 24 -7.39 -0.81 3.40
N ASN A 25 -8.20 -0.33 2.46
CA ASN A 25 -9.64 -0.59 2.44
C ASN A 25 -9.94 -2.09 2.29
N ARG A 26 -9.22 -2.78 1.39
CA ARG A 26 -9.38 -4.22 1.18
C ARG A 26 -8.97 -5.03 2.41
N THR A 27 -7.90 -4.62 3.09
CA THR A 27 -7.41 -5.25 4.33
C THR A 27 -8.46 -5.15 5.43
N ASN A 28 -9.04 -3.96 5.64
CA ASN A 28 -10.10 -3.76 6.63
C ASN A 28 -11.32 -4.63 6.35
N ASN A 29 -11.74 -4.72 5.09
CA ASN A 29 -12.87 -5.55 4.68
C ASN A 29 -12.60 -7.04 4.92
N ILE A 30 -11.40 -7.52 4.61
CA ILE A 30 -11.03 -8.92 4.86
C ILE A 30 -10.93 -9.20 6.36
N ASN A 31 -10.34 -8.31 7.15
CA ASN A 31 -10.25 -8.45 8.60
C ASN A 31 -11.65 -8.55 9.23
N ASN A 32 -12.59 -7.71 8.80
CA ASN A 32 -13.99 -7.80 9.22
C ASN A 32 -14.63 -9.13 8.80
N SER A 33 -14.37 -9.59 7.58
CA SER A 33 -14.88 -10.88 7.09
C SER A 33 -14.31 -12.07 7.88
N ILE A 34 -13.05 -12.00 8.31
CA ILE A 34 -12.39 -13.04 9.10
C ILE A 34 -13.06 -13.16 10.48
N LYS A 35 -13.40 -12.05 11.13
CA LYS A 35 -14.05 -12.04 12.47
C LYS A 35 -15.34 -12.85 12.52
N THR A 36 -16.08 -12.91 11.41
CA THR A 36 -17.37 -13.62 11.33
C THR A 36 -17.30 -14.89 10.49
N CYS A 37 -16.12 -15.31 10.02
CA CYS A 37 -15.98 -16.45 9.11
C CYS A 37 -15.98 -17.79 9.86
N GLN A 38 -17.02 -18.60 9.65
CA GLN A 38 -17.12 -19.96 10.21
C GLN A 38 -16.54 -21.03 9.26
N ASN A 39 -16.38 -20.71 7.96
CA ASN A 39 -15.90 -21.66 6.97
C ASN A 39 -14.37 -21.70 6.92
N LYS A 40 -13.76 -22.83 7.28
CA LYS A 40 -12.30 -23.02 7.34
C LYS A 40 -11.58 -22.83 6.01
N ILE A 41 -12.18 -23.26 4.89
CA ILE A 41 -11.60 -23.12 3.55
C ILE A 41 -11.60 -21.64 3.15
N LEU A 42 -12.72 -20.95 3.37
CA LEU A 42 -12.83 -19.51 3.11
C LEU A 42 -11.86 -18.71 3.98
N LEU A 43 -11.77 -19.01 5.27
CA LEU A 43 -10.82 -18.38 6.19
C LEU A 43 -9.38 -18.52 5.69
N THR A 44 -9.00 -19.70 5.20
CA THR A 44 -7.67 -19.93 4.62
C THR A 44 -7.42 -19.06 3.39
N ARG A 45 -8.42 -18.90 2.52
CA ARG A 45 -8.33 -18.03 1.33
C ARG A 45 -8.22 -16.56 1.72
N LEU A 46 -8.99 -16.10 2.70
CA LEU A 46 -8.94 -14.73 3.22
C LEU A 46 -7.56 -14.40 3.81
N LYS A 47 -6.98 -15.31 4.60
CA LYS A 47 -5.61 -15.14 5.14
C LYS A 47 -4.55 -15.07 4.03
N LYS A 48 -4.69 -15.91 2.99
CA LYS A 48 -3.78 -15.84 1.82
C LYS A 48 -3.88 -14.50 1.10
N GLU A 49 -5.08 -13.97 0.97
CA GLU A 49 -5.31 -12.67 0.34
C GLU A 49 -4.71 -11.52 1.15
N LEU A 50 -4.87 -11.53 2.48
CA LEU A 50 -4.18 -10.56 3.36
C LEU A 50 -2.67 -10.59 3.17
N ASN A 51 -2.07 -11.78 3.07
CA ASN A 51 -0.64 -11.89 2.85
C ASN A 51 -0.22 -11.27 1.51
N LYS A 52 -0.99 -11.49 0.43
CA LYS A 52 -0.73 -10.85 -0.87
C LYS A 52 -0.80 -9.33 -0.80
N LEU A 53 -1.81 -8.79 -0.11
CA LEU A 53 -1.96 -7.35 0.08
C LEU A 53 -0.78 -6.76 0.85
N ASN A 54 -0.31 -7.44 1.90
CA ASN A 54 0.87 -7.00 2.65
C ASN A 54 2.15 -7.06 1.79
N ILE A 55 2.34 -8.11 0.99
CA ILE A 55 3.46 -8.19 0.04
C ILE A 55 3.43 -7.02 -0.94
N ASN A 56 2.25 -6.66 -1.48
CA ASN A 56 2.12 -5.53 -2.37
C ASN A 56 2.43 -4.20 -1.66
N ARG A 57 1.95 -3.99 -0.43
CA ARG A 57 2.30 -2.82 0.38
C ARG A 57 3.81 -2.72 0.60
N LEU A 58 4.48 -3.82 0.91
CA LEU A 58 5.94 -3.85 1.10
C LEU A 58 6.70 -3.51 -0.18
N LYS A 59 6.20 -3.91 -1.35
CA LYS A 59 6.79 -3.49 -2.63
C LYS A 59 6.68 -1.99 -2.82
N ILE A 60 5.51 -1.40 -2.56
CA ILE A 60 5.31 0.05 -2.65
C ILE A 60 6.20 0.78 -1.64
N LEU A 61 6.31 0.26 -0.42
CA LEU A 61 7.19 0.84 0.61
C LEU A 61 8.65 0.87 0.13
N ASN A 62 9.14 -0.24 -0.42
CA ASN A 62 10.49 -0.31 -0.96
C ASN A 62 10.69 0.66 -2.15
N ILE A 63 9.68 0.83 -3.01
CA ILE A 63 9.72 1.82 -4.09
C ILE A 63 9.83 3.24 -3.50
N ALA A 64 8.96 3.60 -2.56
CA ALA A 64 8.94 4.91 -1.92
C ALA A 64 10.24 5.22 -1.18
N GLU A 65 10.79 4.25 -0.44
CA GLU A 65 12.09 4.39 0.24
C GLU A 65 13.24 4.61 -0.76
N ASN A 66 13.25 3.90 -1.88
CA ASN A 66 14.26 4.06 -2.91
C ASN A 66 14.12 5.41 -3.64
N MET A 67 12.90 5.89 -3.87
CA MET A 67 12.64 7.22 -4.42
C MET A 67 13.15 8.31 -3.46
N PHE A 68 12.83 8.20 -2.17
CA PHE A 68 13.27 9.14 -1.14
C PHE A 68 14.80 9.19 -1.02
N LYS A 69 15.47 8.03 -0.98
CA LYS A 69 16.95 7.93 -0.89
C LYS A 69 17.70 8.51 -2.09
N ARG A 70 17.08 8.58 -3.27
CA ARG A 70 17.75 8.92 -4.54
C ARG A 70 17.78 10.42 -4.88
N ASN A 71 17.34 11.30 -3.98
CA ASN A 71 17.29 12.78 -4.07
C ASN A 71 15.90 13.37 -4.30
N CYS A 72 14.95 13.18 -3.37
CA CYS A 72 13.79 14.07 -3.32
C CYS A 72 13.27 14.24 -1.90
N ASN A 73 13.51 15.42 -1.32
CA ASN A 73 12.67 16.00 -0.26
C ASN A 73 11.36 16.54 -0.88
N GLU A 74 10.83 15.84 -1.88
CA GLU A 74 9.59 16.22 -2.53
C GLU A 74 8.46 15.75 -1.64
N LEU A 75 7.60 16.68 -1.24
CA LEU A 75 6.49 16.44 -0.32
C LEU A 75 5.60 15.28 -0.78
N SER A 76 5.46 15.09 -2.09
CA SER A 76 4.71 14.01 -2.73
C SER A 76 5.29 12.63 -2.39
N ILE A 77 6.62 12.47 -2.39
CA ILE A 77 7.31 11.22 -2.04
C ILE A 77 7.28 11.00 -0.52
N GLU A 78 7.46 12.05 0.28
CA GLU A 78 7.33 11.98 1.74
C GLU A 78 5.92 11.52 2.13
N PHE A 79 4.90 12.09 1.49
CA PHE A 79 3.51 11.70 1.68
C PHE A 79 3.30 10.23 1.34
N LEU A 80 3.72 9.78 0.16
CA LEU A 80 3.63 8.38 -0.26
C LEU A 80 4.29 7.43 0.76
N LEU A 81 5.50 7.78 1.21
CA LEU A 81 6.23 6.97 2.19
C LEU A 81 5.46 6.86 3.51
N GLU A 82 4.92 7.98 4.00
CA GLU A 82 4.18 8.03 5.26
C GLU A 82 2.85 7.25 5.18
N VAL A 83 2.06 7.44 4.12
CA VAL A 83 0.79 6.71 3.96
C VAL A 83 1.02 5.21 3.82
N THR A 84 2.11 4.80 3.17
CA THR A 84 2.45 3.37 3.02
C THR A 84 2.89 2.75 4.35
N LYS A 85 3.62 3.49 5.20
CA LYS A 85 4.02 3.06 6.55
C LYS A 85 2.82 2.93 7.48
N ARG A 86 1.92 3.91 7.49
CA ARG A 86 0.71 3.91 8.34
C ARG A 86 -0.33 2.87 7.94
N SER A 87 -0.28 2.37 6.72
CA SER A 87 -1.17 1.30 6.22
C SER A 87 -0.81 -0.09 6.76
N ASN A 88 -0.04 -0.17 7.85
CA ASN A 88 0.35 -1.42 8.50
C ASN A 88 -0.76 -1.99 9.40
N SER A 89 -2.02 -1.95 8.96
CA SER A 89 -3.17 -2.59 9.63
C SER A 89 -3.13 -4.13 9.58
N PHE A 90 -1.99 -4.70 9.17
CA PHE A 90 -1.74 -6.14 9.11
C PHE A 90 -1.24 -6.73 10.45
N GLN A 91 -0.90 -5.88 11.43
CA GLN A 91 -0.30 -6.30 12.70
C GLN A 91 -1.31 -6.62 13.82
N GLU A 92 -2.62 -6.48 13.60
CA GLU A 92 -3.65 -6.69 14.63
C GLU A 92 -4.46 -7.99 14.45
N ILE A 93 -3.81 -9.11 14.11
CA ILE A 93 -4.44 -10.45 14.17
C ILE A 93 -3.68 -11.34 15.14
#